data_AF-A0AA95HWB2-F1
#
_entry.id   AF-A0AA95HWB2-F1
#
_cell.length_a   1.000
_cell.length_b   1.000
_cell.length_c   1.000
_cell.angle_alpha   90.00
_cell.angle_beta   90.00
_cell.angle_gamma   90.00
#
_symmetry.space_group_name_H-M   'P 1'
#
loop_
_entity.id
_entity.type
_entity.pdbx_description
1 polymer ?
#
loop_
_entity_poly.entity_id
_entity_poly.type
_entity_poly.pdbx_seq_one_letter_code
_entity_poly.pdbx_strand_id
1 'polypeptide(L)' 'MSKWFVISLFLYFPEDKTEYIPAAITSLVFLIGAILTMRFIIKVSKKEAQKAKEHERAVMKRMNDTNENS' A
#
# COMPACT_ATOMS: atom_id res chain seq x y z
N MET A 1 35.22 4.78 12.80
CA MET A 1 35.51 3.60 11.96
C MET A 1 34.22 2.97 11.40
N SER A 2 33.31 3.77 10.82
CA SER A 2 32.04 3.27 10.23
C SER A 2 31.55 4.10 9.04
N LYS A 3 32.40 4.98 8.48
CA LYS A 3 32.01 5.92 7.41
C LYS A 3 32.46 5.51 6.00
N TRP A 4 33.33 4.50 5.87
CA TRP A 4 33.91 4.12 4.58
C TRP A 4 33.05 3.12 3.77
N PHE A 5 32.33 2.21 4.45
CA PHE A 5 31.53 1.19 3.78
C PHE A 5 30.34 1.75 2.97
N VAL A 6 29.88 2.97 3.27
CA VAL A 6 28.68 3.56 2.66
C VAL A 6 28.97 4.22 1.30
N ILE A 7 30.21 4.63 1.03
CA ILE A 7 30.59 5.32 -0.23
C ILE A 7 30.97 4.31 -1.32
N SER A 8 31.30 3.06 -0.95
CA SER A 8 31.83 2.04 -1.87
C SER A 8 30.79 1.03 -2.40
N LEU A 9 29.51 1.17 -2.04
CA LEU A 9 28.45 0.20 -2.36
C LEU A 9 27.83 0.41 -3.77
N PHE A 10 28.64 0.37 -4.83
CA PHE A 10 28.16 0.26 -6.23
C PHE A 10 27.50 1.51 -6.84
N LEU A 11 28.28 2.58 -7.02
CA LEU A 11 28.00 3.51 -8.12
C LEU A 11 28.82 3.11 -9.36
N TYR A 12 28.66 1.87 -9.82
CA TYR A 12 29.17 1.44 -11.13
C TYR A 12 28.12 1.81 -12.17
N PHE A 13 28.44 2.77 -13.01
CA PHE A 13 27.62 3.13 -14.15
C PHE A 13 28.20 2.43 -15.38
N PRO A 14 27.54 1.38 -15.90
CA PRO A 14 27.97 0.81 -17.17
C PRO A 14 28.00 1.89 -18.25
N GLU A 15 29.09 1.91 -19.00
CA GLU A 15 29.29 2.79 -20.15
C GLU A 15 28.28 2.47 -21.25
N ASP A 16 27.94 1.18 -21.41
CA ASP A 16 26.87 0.73 -22.30
C ASP A 16 25.50 0.77 -21.60
N LYS A 17 24.57 1.53 -22.19
CA LYS A 17 23.21 1.71 -21.65
C LYS A 17 22.39 0.42 -21.64
N THR A 18 22.78 -0.57 -22.43
CA THR A 18 22.11 -1.87 -22.55
C THR A 18 22.16 -2.65 -21.25
N GLU A 19 23.19 -2.47 -20.43
CA GLU A 19 23.33 -3.15 -19.14
C GLU A 19 22.30 -2.68 -18.08
N TYR A 20 21.64 -1.53 -18.28
CA TYR A 20 20.55 -1.08 -17.39
C TYR A 20 19.18 -1.70 -17.73
N ILE A 21 19.03 -2.34 -18.90
CA ILE A 21 17.74 -2.90 -19.34
C ILE A 21 17.16 -3.89 -18.32
N PRO A 22 17.93 -4.83 -17.74
CA PRO A 22 17.41 -5.73 -16.71
C PRO A 22 16.93 -4.99 -15.44
N ALA A 23 17.64 -3.93 -15.03
CA ALA A 23 17.25 -3.10 -13.89
C ALA A 23 15.95 -2.32 -14.17
N ALA A 24 15.79 -1.81 -15.39
CA ALA A 24 14.57 -1.12 -15.80
C ALA A 24 13.35 -2.07 -15.83
N ILE A 25 13.52 -3.29 -16.35
CA ILE A 25 12.45 -4.29 -16.39
C ILE A 25 12.04 -4.69 -14.97
N THR A 26 13.00 -4.99 -14.10
CA THR A 26 12.72 -5.37 -12.70
C THR A 26 12.02 -4.23 -11.97
N SER A 27 12.52 -3.00 -12.09
CA SER A 27 11.89 -1.81 -11.52
C SER A 27 10.45 -1.64 -12.03
N LEU A 28 10.20 -1.87 -13.32
CA LEU A 28 8.87 -1.75 -13.91
C LEU A 28 7.92 -2.82 -13.37
N VAL A 29 8.37 -4.07 -13.25
CA VAL A 29 7.57 -5.17 -12.67
C VAL A 29 7.19 -4.85 -11.22
N PHE A 30 8.14 -4.40 -10.42
CA PHE A 30 7.86 -3.99 -9.04
C PHE A 30 6.92 -2.79 -8.96
N LEU A 31 7.09 -1.79 -9.83
CA LEU A 31 6.22 -0.62 -9.88
C LEU A 31 4.78 -1.02 -10.21
N ILE A 32 4.59 -1.86 -11.24
CA ILE A 32 3.27 -2.39 -11.61
C ILE A 32 2.68 -3.17 -10.44
N GLY A 33 3.47 -4.06 -9.82
CA GLY A 33 3.06 -4.82 -8.65
C GLY A 33 2.62 -3.93 -7.49
N ALA A 34 3.37 -2.88 -7.17
CA ALA A 34 3.04 -1.92 -6.11
C ALA A 34 1.73 -1.18 -6.41
N ILE A 35 1.53 -0.72 -7.65
CA ILE A 35 0.30 -0.06 -8.07
C ILE A 35 -0.90 -1.01 -7.94
N LEU A 36 -0.77 -2.24 -8.42
CA LEU A 36 -1.85 -3.23 -8.34
C LEU A 36 -2.19 -3.58 -6.89
N THR A 37 -1.19 -3.81 -6.05
CA THR A 37 -1.37 -4.09 -4.63
C THR A 37 -2.05 -2.91 -3.92
N MET A 38 -1.61 -1.68 -4.16
CA MET A 38 -2.25 -0.50 -3.59
C MET A 38 -3.71 -0.38 -4.00
N ARG A 39 -4.03 -0.60 -5.28
CA ARG A 39 -5.42 -0.58 -5.76
C ARG A 39 -6.25 -1.69 -5.13
N PHE A 40 -5.67 -2.88 -4.94
CA PHE A 40 -6.34 -4.00 -4.27
C PHE A 40 -6.67 -3.67 -2.81
N ILE A 41 -5.69 -3.17 -2.05
CA ILE A 41 -5.86 -2.78 -0.64
C ILE A 41 -6.96 -1.72 -0.50
N ILE A 42 -6.94 -0.66 -1.32
CA ILE A 42 -7.97 0.39 -1.28
C ILE A 42 -9.36 -0.19 -1.56
N LYS A 43 -9.48 -1.13 -2.51
CA LYS A 43 -10.76 -1.76 -2.85
C LYS A 43 -11.30 -2.59 -1.69
N VAL A 44 -10.45 -3.34 -1.01
CA VAL A 44 -10.84 -4.13 0.17
C VAL A 44 -11.23 -3.21 1.33
N SER A 45 -10.40 -2.21 1.63
CA SER A 45 -10.65 -1.23 2.69
C SER A 45 -11.99 -0.51 2.51
N LYS A 46 -12.35 -0.11 1.29
CA LYS A 46 -13.66 0.50 1.01
C LYS A 46 -14.83 -0.42 1.31
N LYS A 47 -14.70 -1.72 1.02
CA LYS A 47 -15.74 -2.71 1.34
C LYS A 47 -15.88 -2.91 2.85
N GLU A 48 -14.76 -2.96 3.57
CA GLU A 48 -14.76 -3.10 5.02
C GLU A 48 -15.34 -1.86 5.71
N ALA A 49 -14.95 -0.67 5.25
CA ALA A 49 -15.49 0.59 5.77
C ALA A 49 -17.01 0.70 5.57
N GLN A 50 -17.54 0.22 4.44
CA GLN A 50 -18.97 0.18 4.19
C GLN A 50 -19.70 -0.73 5.19
N LYS A 51 -19.17 -1.95 5.41
CA LYS A 51 -19.73 -2.88 6.40
C LYS A 51 -19.68 -2.32 7.83
N ALA A 52 -18.57 -1.68 8.20
CA ALA A 52 -18.42 -1.03 9.50
C ALA A 52 -19.48 0.05 9.72
N LYS A 53 -19.73 0.91 8.72
CA LYS A 53 -20.80 1.94 8.78
C LYS A 53 -22.19 1.34 8.94
N GLU A 54 -22.48 0.22 8.28
CA GLU A 54 -23.76 -0.48 8.44
C GLU A 54 -23.92 -1.03 9.87
N HIS A 55 -22.85 -1.58 10.45
CA HIS A 55 -22.85 -2.02 11.85
C HIS A 55 -23.04 -0.86 12.82
N GLU A 56 -22.33 0.26 12.65
CA GLU A 56 -22.48 1.47 13.47
C GLU A 56 -23.93 1.98 13.46
N ARG A 57 -24.55 2.06 12.27
CA ARG A 57 -25.95 2.46 12.12
C ARG A 57 -26.91 1.51 12.83
N ALA A 58 -26.69 0.21 12.74
CA ALA A 58 -27.52 -0.78 13.41
C ALA A 58 -27.41 -0.68 14.95
N VAL A 59 -26.21 -0.44 15.48
CA VAL A 59 -26.00 -0.23 16.91
C VAL A 59 -26.65 1.07 17.39
N MET A 60 -26.46 2.18 16.67
CA MET A 60 -27.09 3.46 16.99
C MET A 60 -28.62 3.37 16.99
N LYS A 61 -29.20 2.67 16.00
CA LYS A 61 -30.65 2.47 15.95
C LYS A 61 -31.15 1.74 17.20
N ARG A 62 -30.49 0.64 17.59
CA ARG A 62 -30.86 -0.12 18.80
C ARG A 62 -30.71 0.72 20.08
N MET A 63 -29.68 1.55 20.18
CA MET A 63 -29.49 2.44 21.33
C MET A 63 -30.59 3.50 21.42
N ASN A 64 -30.96 4.12 20.30
CA ASN A 64 -32.05 5.09 20.25
C ASN A 64 -33.40 4.44 20.59
N ASP A 65 -33.70 3.27 20.01
CA ASP A 65 -34.93 2.51 20.31
C ASP A 65 -35.00 2.12 21.80
N THR A 66 -33.87 1.84 22.45
CA THR A 66 -33.82 1.53 23.90
C THR A 66 -34.01 2.77 24.77
N ASN A 67 -33.54 3.94 24.33
CA ASN A 67 -33.65 5.18 25.08
C ASN A 67 -35.04 5.82 24.95
N GLU A 68 -35.73 5.64 23.82
CA GLU A 68 -37.11 6.10 23.60
C GLU A 68 -38.15 5.26 24.35
N ASN A 69 -37.84 3.98 24.63
CA ASN A 69 -38.74 3.04 25.32
C ASN A 69 -38.44 2.88 26.83
N SER A 70 -37.63 3.78 27.42
CA SER A 70 -37.28 3.83 28.84
C SER A 70 -37.63 5.18 29.46
#